data_AF-A0A959Y6W9-F1
#
_entry.id   AF-A0A959Y6W9-F1
#
_cell.length_a   1.000
_cell.length_b   1.000
_cell.length_c   1.000
_cell.angle_alpha   90.00
_cell.angle_beta   90.00
_cell.angle_gamma   90.00
#
_symmetry.space_group_name_H-M   'P 1'
#
loop_
_entity.id
_entity.type
_entity.pdbx_description
1 polymer ?
#
loop_
_entity_poly.entity_id
_entity_poly.type
_entity_poly.pdbx_seq_one_letter_code
_entity_poly.pdbx_strand_id
1 'polypeptide(L)'
;WNGTRDHEPNIGKREGFLVVTMGWLFLTFSGAMPYLTTGAIPSFTDAFFESVSGYTTTGASILVDIEALPRSVLFWRSYTQWV
;
A
#
# COMPACT_ATOMS: atom_id res chain seq x y z
N TRP A 1 -5.82 40.13 11.67
CA TRP A 1 -5.68 38.66 11.53
C TRP A 1 -6.03 38.31 10.09
N ASN A 2 -5.11 38.52 9.13
CA ASN A 2 -5.44 38.39 7.70
C ASN A 2 -4.18 38.18 6.83
N GLY A 3 -3.42 37.10 7.08
CA GLY A 3 -2.06 36.96 6.54
C GLY A 3 -1.74 35.73 5.69
N THR A 4 -2.68 34.82 5.38
CA THR A 4 -2.29 33.54 4.73
C THR A 4 -3.33 32.95 3.77
N ARG A 5 -4.03 33.75 2.96
CA ARG A 5 -5.10 33.22 2.07
C ARG A 5 -4.82 33.19 0.56
N ASP A 6 -3.62 33.55 0.11
CA ASP A 6 -3.34 33.65 -1.33
C ASP A 6 -2.19 32.73 -1.76
N HIS A 7 -2.32 31.42 -1.54
CA HIS A 7 -1.54 30.43 -2.29
C HIS A 7 -2.53 29.68 -3.17
N GLU A 8 -2.74 30.15 -4.41
CA GLU A 8 -3.34 29.31 -5.44
C GLU A 8 -2.39 28.12 -5.64
N PRO A 9 -2.83 26.88 -5.36
CA PRO A 9 -2.00 25.72 -5.61
C PRO A 9 -1.91 25.55 -7.13
N ASN A 10 -0.91 26.18 -7.74
CA ASN A 10 -0.52 25.90 -9.11
C ASN A 10 0.21 24.55 -9.11
N ILE A 11 -0.54 23.47 -8.88
CA ILE A 11 -0.06 22.10 -9.09
C ILE A 11 0.10 21.93 -10.59
N GLY A 12 1.34 22.00 -11.04
CA GLY A 12 1.71 21.61 -12.38
C GLY A 12 1.44 20.12 -12.58
N LYS A 13 1.14 19.71 -13.82
CA LYS A 13 0.91 18.29 -14.18
C LYS A 13 2.02 17.37 -13.65
N ARG A 14 3.27 17.85 -13.65
CA ARG A 14 4.44 17.12 -13.12
C ARG A 14 4.35 16.86 -11.61
N GLU A 15 3.91 17.85 -10.84
CA GLU A 15 3.75 17.71 -9.39
C GLU A 15 2.58 16.77 -9.07
N GLY A 16 1.50 16.82 -9.85
CA GLY A 16 0.39 15.87 -9.74
C GLY A 16 0.85 14.42 -9.94
N PHE A 17 1.63 14.14 -10.99
CA PHE A 17 2.19 12.81 -11.21
C PHE A 17 3.11 12.37 -10.07
N LEU A 18 3.99 13.25 -9.58
CA LEU A 18 4.90 12.94 -8.48
C LEU A 18 4.13 12.57 -7.20
N VAL A 19 3.11 13.36 -6.85
CA VAL A 19 2.29 13.13 -5.65
C VAL A 19 1.55 11.80 -5.74
N VAL A 20 0.98 11.47 -6.91
CA VAL A 20 0.31 10.18 -7.12
C VAL A 20 1.28 9.02 -6.98
N THR A 21 2.44 9.07 -7.65
CA THR A 21 3.44 8.01 -7.57
C THR A 21 3.97 7.82 -6.14
N MET A 22 4.25 8.92 -5.43
CA MET A 22 4.65 8.85 -4.02
C MET A 22 3.53 8.29 -3.15
N GLY A 23 2.27 8.68 -3.39
CA GLY A 23 1.11 8.15 -2.68
C GLY A 23 1.01 6.64 -2.80
N TRP A 24 1.15 6.10 -4.02
CA TRP A 24 1.18 4.65 -4.24
C TRP A 24 2.35 3.95 -3.55
N LEU A 25 3.55 4.55 -3.54
CA LEU A 25 4.70 4.01 -2.83
C LEU A 25 4.46 3.95 -1.31
N PHE A 26 3.91 5.00 -0.71
CA PHE A 26 3.60 5.01 0.72
C PHE A 26 2.50 4.01 1.06
N LEU A 27 1.46 3.89 0.23
CA LEU A 27 0.36 2.95 0.40
C LEU A 27 0.90 1.51 0.43
N THR A 28 1.65 1.13 -0.61
CA THR A 28 2.22 -0.22 -0.76
C THR A 28 3.23 -0.57 0.34
N PHE A 29 4.05 0.40 0.75
CA PHE A 29 4.96 0.23 1.88
C PHE A 29 4.21 0.03 3.20
N SER A 30 3.14 0.79 3.43
CA SER A 30 2.28 0.61 4.60
C SER A 30 1.56 -0.75 4.58
N GLY A 31 1.17 -1.24 3.41
CA GLY A 31 0.59 -2.58 3.23
C GLY A 31 1.55 -3.72 3.61
N ALA A 32 2.85 -3.54 3.34
CA ALA A 32 3.87 -4.54 3.59
C ALA A 32 4.24 -4.68 5.08
N MET A 33 4.09 -3.61 5.86
CA MET A 33 4.46 -3.58 7.28
C MET A 33 3.77 -4.65 8.15
N PRO A 34 2.44 -4.87 8.06
CA PRO A 34 1.78 -5.94 8.81
C PRO A 34 2.25 -7.35 8.40
N TYR A 35 2.59 -7.61 7.14
CA TYR A 35 3.15 -8.91 6.72
C TYR A 35 4.53 -9.17 7.32
N LEU A 36 5.35 -8.12 7.44
CA LEU A 36 6.69 -8.20 8.04
C LEU A 36 6.63 -8.35 9.56
N THR A 37 5.75 -7.60 10.24
CA THR A 37 5.61 -7.65 11.70
C THR A 37 4.96 -8.93 12.20
N THR A 38 4.07 -9.54 11.41
CA THR A 38 3.45 -10.83 11.73
C THR A 38 4.35 -12.02 11.40
N GLY A 39 5.46 -11.83 10.67
CA GLY A 39 6.33 -12.91 10.21
C GLY A 39 5.67 -13.84 9.20
N ALA A 40 4.49 -13.46 8.65
CA ALA A 40 3.76 -14.23 7.65
C ALA A 40 4.54 -14.38 6.35
N ILE A 41 5.33 -13.36 6.00
CA ILE A 41 6.20 -13.35 4.83
C ILE A 41 7.60 -12.89 5.29
N PRO A 42 8.61 -13.77 5.34
CA PRO A 42 9.94 -13.43 5.84
C PRO A 42 10.76 -12.57 4.86
N SER A 43 10.40 -12.57 3.58
CA SER A 43 11.08 -11.79 2.54
C SER A 43 10.39 -10.45 2.33
N PHE A 44 11.16 -9.36 2.40
CA PHE A 44 10.66 -8.01 2.13
C PHE A 44 10.08 -7.86 0.72
N THR A 45 10.75 -8.44 -0.27
CA THR A 45 10.32 -8.37 -1.67
C THR A 45 8.97 -9.05 -1.87
N ASP A 46 8.74 -10.18 -1.19
CA ASP A 46 7.51 -10.94 -1.30
C ASP A 46 6.36 -10.22 -0.58
N ALA A 47 6.62 -9.63 0.60
CA ALA A 47 5.65 -8.82 1.33
C ALA A 47 5.26 -7.55 0.56
N PHE A 48 6.23 -6.94 -0.13
CA PHE A 48 5.99 -5.80 -0.99
C PHE A 48 5.18 -6.19 -2.23
N PHE A 49 5.52 -7.30 -2.89
CA PHE A 49 4.77 -7.81 -4.04
C PHE A 49 3.31 -8.11 -3.69
N GLU A 50 3.08 -8.77 -2.54
CA GLU A 50 1.74 -9.09 -2.04
C GLU A 50 0.91 -7.83 -1.73
N SER A 51 1.57 -6.79 -1.20
CA SER A 51 0.91 -5.51 -0.90
C SER A 51 0.56 -4.74 -2.16
N VAL A 52 1.48 -4.71 -3.13
CA VAL A 52 1.24 -4.10 -4.45
C VAL A 52 0.09 -4.81 -5.14
N SER A 53 0.11 -6.15 -5.21
CA SER A 53 -0.93 -6.91 -5.91
C SER A 53 -2.31 -6.77 -5.28
N GLY A 54 -2.39 -6.61 -3.96
CA GLY A 54 -3.60 -6.31 -3.21
C GLY A 54 -4.17 -4.94 -3.56
N TYR A 55 -3.37 -3.87 -3.40
CA TYR A 55 -3.82 -2.49 -3.66
C TYR A 55 -4.09 -2.19 -5.15
N THR A 56 -3.41 -2.87 -6.07
CA THR A 56 -3.72 -2.76 -7.50
C THR A 56 -4.86 -3.68 -7.94
N THR A 57 -5.52 -4.37 -7.00
CA THR A 57 -6.59 -5.35 -7.25
C THR A 57 -6.22 -6.45 -8.25
N THR A 58 -4.92 -6.69 -8.43
CA THR A 58 -4.39 -7.72 -9.34
C THR A 58 -4.63 -9.12 -8.77
N GLY A 59 -4.62 -9.25 -7.44
CA GLY A 59 -4.93 -10.52 -6.76
C GLY A 59 -3.89 -11.62 -6.97
N ALA A 60 -2.68 -11.26 -7.40
CA ALA A 60 -1.57 -12.20 -7.52
C ALA A 60 -0.96 -12.49 -6.14
N SER A 61 -0.82 -13.78 -5.79
CA SER A 61 -0.32 -14.22 -4.48
C SER A 61 0.94 -15.03 -4.65
N ILE A 62 1.99 -14.72 -3.89
CA ILE A 62 3.21 -15.55 -3.80
C ILE A 62 3.05 -16.65 -2.73
N LEU A 63 2.11 -16.46 -1.81
CA LEU A 63 1.79 -17.42 -0.75
C LEU A 63 1.13 -18.67 -1.36
N VAL A 64 1.81 -19.81 -1.22
CA VAL A 64 1.36 -21.13 -1.72
C VAL A 64 0.23 -21.70 -0.84
N ASP A 65 0.31 -21.48 0.48
CA ASP A 65 -0.69 -21.97 1.42
C ASP A 65 -1.26 -20.80 2.24
N ILE A 66 -2.30 -20.19 1.67
CA ILE A 66 -2.93 -18.98 2.20
C ILE A 66 -3.79 -19.30 3.43
N GLU A 67 -4.34 -20.52 3.50
CA GLU A 67 -5.25 -20.95 4.57
C GLU A 67 -4.52 -21.25 5.89
N ALA A 68 -3.22 -21.54 5.82
CA ALA A 68 -2.37 -21.72 7.00
C ALA A 68 -2.00 -20.41 7.72
N LEU A 69 -2.33 -19.25 7.13
CA LEU A 69 -1.97 -17.94 7.69
C LEU A 69 -2.86 -17.51 8.86
N PRO A 70 -2.35 -16.65 9.77
CA PRO A 70 -3.16 -16.08 10.83
C PRO A 70 -4.38 -15.33 10.27
N ARG A 71 -5.54 -15.49 10.92
CA ARG A 71 -6.79 -14.81 10.52
C ARG A 71 -6.67 -13.28 10.40
N SER A 72 -5.76 -12.65 11.16
CA SER A 72 -5.46 -11.21 11.05
C SER A 72 -4.84 -10.84 9.71
N VAL A 73 -3.99 -11.70 9.16
CA VAL A 73 -3.30 -11.51 7.88
C VAL A 73 -4.28 -11.71 6.72
N LEU A 74 -5.17 -12.70 6.83
CA LEU A 74 -6.26 -12.91 5.88
C LEU A 74 -7.21 -11.70 5.81
N PHE A 75 -7.58 -11.15 6.97
CA PHE A 75 -8.38 -9.92 7.02
C PHE A 75 -7.66 -8.75 6.36
N TRP A 76 -6.36 -8.58 6.65
CA TRP A 76 -5.57 -7.51 6.05
C TRP A 76 -5.52 -7.61 4.52
N ARG A 77 -5.35 -8.82 3.96
CA ARG A 77 -5.40 -9.06 2.51
C ARG A 77 -6.72 -8.58 1.91
N SER A 78 -7.84 -9.03 2.46
CA SER A 78 -9.17 -8.61 1.99
C SER A 78 -9.39 -7.11 2.13
N TYR A 79 -8.85 -6.49 3.19
CA TYR A 79 -8.90 -5.04 3.38
C TYR A 79 -8.10 -4.27 2.33
N THR A 80 -6.87 -4.68 2.03
CA THR A 80 -6.02 -4.02 1.02
C THR A 80 -6.60 -4.10 -0.39
N GLN A 81 -7.40 -5.12 -0.69
CA GLN A 81 -8.06 -5.28 -1.99
C GLN A 81 -9.40 -4.51 -2.07
N TRP A 82 -9.97 -4.13 -0.93
CA TRP A 82 -11.20 -3.33 -0.86
C TRP A 82 -10.93 -1.82 -0.92
N VAL A 83 -9.81 -1.38 -0.35
CA VAL A 83 -9.32 0.02 -0.41
C VAL A 83 -9.02 0.41 -1.84
#